data_AF-A0A8T2X0D7-F1
#
_entry.id   AF-A0A8T2X0D7-F1
#
_cell.length_a   1.000
_cell.length_b   1.000
_cell.length_c   1.000
_cell.angle_alpha   90.00
_cell.angle_beta   90.00
_cell.angle_gamma   90.00
#
_symmetry.space_group_name_H-M   'P 1'
#
loop_
_entity.id
_entity.type
_entity.pdbx_description
1 polymer ?
#
loop_
_entity_poly.entity_id
_entity_poly.type
_entity_poly.pdbx_seq_one_letter_code
_entity_poly.pdbx_strand_id
1 'polypeptide(L)'
;MSDSTVNNDARSASSKNYEWLIQITNAGTKETTHDDNQRKGPAFPKVPSTFRDIQQNSDCYDPSVVSIGPYHHGNTKLKEMEKLKETYAREFVKDAEKPIDDIYREMEAVLRIAKNSYPEDARRDFNDEQFAVMMFIDGCFIVQFLFCLYMKPGNLKMSSHDAALKPGSQNSDENSYSFLRSSSCLSCWNRAQGKDNKIFCELPRSLTLGSSQGAAPDQPAAHLLELLHKQFCSRTIVPEQSEKSSFKNDSQMNWYRYYPAEELRSIGIHFKPSKTGLFTDVQFKRRWLISRGLYIPPLRIDNSTKSLLLNLVAYEACHGESNESRVTSYVCFMDSLIDTPRDVQVLRSKGILLNTLGSDEQAAELFNQIASRLIPDPYAYIQVKSSIEKEHRKS
;
A
#
# COMPACT_ATOMS: atom_id res chain seq x y z
N MET A 1 -24.46 -31.19 -16.55
CA MET A 1 -25.37 -30.94 -15.41
C MET A 1 -24.61 -31.27 -14.14
N SER A 2 -24.82 -30.46 -13.09
CA SER A 2 -24.17 -30.42 -11.76
C SER A 2 -22.78 -29.78 -11.68
N ASP A 3 -22.72 -28.47 -11.39
CA ASP A 3 -21.80 -27.91 -10.38
C ASP A 3 -22.22 -26.50 -9.85
N SER A 4 -23.53 -26.24 -9.73
CA SER A 4 -24.07 -24.92 -9.34
C SER A 4 -24.61 -24.85 -7.91
N THR A 5 -24.54 -25.94 -7.15
CA THR A 5 -25.18 -26.03 -5.82
C THR A 5 -24.23 -25.76 -4.65
N VAL A 6 -22.93 -25.99 -4.80
CA VAL A 6 -21.97 -25.83 -3.68
C VAL A 6 -21.65 -24.36 -3.37
N ASN A 7 -21.82 -23.45 -4.33
CA ASN A 7 -21.48 -22.03 -4.17
C ASN A 7 -22.59 -21.17 -3.53
N ASN A 8 -23.84 -21.63 -3.54
CA ASN A 8 -24.97 -20.89 -2.95
C ASN A 8 -25.06 -21.07 -1.43
N ASP A 9 -24.68 -22.23 -0.90
CA ASP A 9 -24.81 -22.54 0.53
C ASP A 9 -23.78 -21.80 1.40
N ALA A 10 -22.56 -21.59 0.90
CA ALA A 10 -21.54 -20.79 1.59
C ALA A 10 -21.91 -19.29 1.64
N ARG A 11 -22.56 -18.78 0.58
CA ARG A 11 -23.03 -17.39 0.47
C ARG A 11 -24.28 -17.13 1.32
N SER A 12 -25.21 -18.10 1.38
CA SER A 12 -26.36 -18.09 2.28
C SER A 12 -25.95 -18.07 3.76
N ALA A 13 -24.89 -18.81 4.12
CA ALA A 13 -24.36 -18.83 5.49
C ALA A 13 -23.71 -17.50 5.91
N SER A 14 -23.10 -16.73 4.99
CA SER A 14 -22.59 -15.37 5.26
C SER A 14 -23.72 -14.40 5.57
N SER A 15 -24.83 -14.49 4.82
CA SER A 15 -26.00 -13.60 5.00
C SER A 15 -26.71 -13.76 6.34
N LYS A 16 -26.62 -14.94 6.99
CA LYS A 16 -27.22 -15.18 8.32
C LYS A 16 -26.47 -14.50 9.47
N ASN A 17 -25.17 -14.22 9.32
CA ASN A 17 -24.36 -13.62 10.40
C ASN A 17 -24.66 -12.12 10.61
N TYR A 18 -25.22 -11.46 9.59
CA TYR A 18 -25.48 -10.02 9.62
C TYR A 18 -26.97 -9.67 9.69
N GLU A 19 -27.84 -10.61 10.06
CA GLU A 19 -29.29 -10.36 10.17
C GLU A 19 -29.62 -9.13 11.01
N TRP A 20 -28.86 -8.88 12.08
CA TRP A 20 -29.01 -7.72 12.95
C TRP A 20 -28.71 -6.37 12.26
N LEU A 21 -27.80 -6.35 11.27
CA LEU A 21 -27.49 -5.19 10.44
C LEU A 21 -28.44 -5.06 9.25
N ILE A 22 -28.86 -6.18 8.66
CA ILE A 22 -29.83 -6.21 7.57
C ILE A 22 -31.18 -5.61 8.02
N GLN A 23 -31.56 -5.79 9.28
CA GLN A 23 -32.74 -5.14 9.86
C GLN A 23 -32.61 -3.61 9.88
N ILE A 24 -31.40 -3.09 10.13
CA ILE A 24 -31.10 -1.65 10.16
C ILE A 24 -31.10 -1.07 8.75
N THR A 25 -30.48 -1.77 7.78
CA THR A 25 -30.49 -1.33 6.37
C THR A 25 -31.92 -1.31 5.81
N ASN A 26 -32.76 -2.28 6.17
CA ASN A 26 -34.15 -2.36 5.74
C ASN A 26 -35.05 -1.28 6.40
N ALA A 27 -34.72 -0.83 7.60
CA ALA A 27 -35.45 0.26 8.28
C ALA A 27 -35.07 1.65 7.75
N GLY A 28 -33.84 1.80 7.23
CA GLY A 28 -33.31 3.04 6.68
C GLY A 28 -33.72 3.36 5.24
N THR A 29 -34.13 2.37 4.44
CA THR A 29 -34.47 2.51 3.01
C THR A 29 -35.85 3.13 2.72
N LYS A 30 -36.39 3.95 3.63
CA LYS A 30 -37.53 4.82 3.28
C LYS A 30 -37.05 5.94 2.35
N GLU A 31 -37.30 5.72 1.05
CA GLU A 31 -37.20 6.63 -0.09
C GLU A 31 -36.64 8.03 0.19
N THR A 32 -35.36 8.22 -0.10
CA THR A 32 -34.83 9.54 -0.47
C THR A 32 -34.45 9.52 -1.94
N THR A 33 -35.32 10.10 -2.77
CA THR A 33 -35.03 10.47 -4.16
C THR A 33 -34.05 11.65 -4.16
N HIS A 34 -32.75 11.36 -4.04
CA HIS A 34 -31.71 12.35 -4.32
C HIS A 34 -30.91 11.91 -5.56
N ASP A 35 -31.03 12.75 -6.59
CA ASP A 35 -30.37 12.69 -7.88
C ASP A 35 -28.86 12.97 -7.70
N ASP A 36 -28.09 11.94 -7.37
CA ASP A 36 -26.65 12.04 -7.03
C ASP A 36 -25.79 11.04 -7.85
N ASN A 37 -26.34 10.50 -8.94
CA ASN A 37 -25.72 9.48 -9.82
C ASN A 37 -24.42 9.92 -10.54
N GLN A 38 -23.80 11.05 -10.16
CA GLN A 38 -22.67 11.64 -10.88
C GLN A 38 -21.37 11.83 -10.09
N ARG A 39 -21.34 11.65 -8.76
CA ARG A 39 -20.04 11.72 -8.05
C ARG A 39 -19.27 10.41 -8.19
N LYS A 40 -18.39 10.36 -9.21
CA LYS A 40 -17.39 9.29 -9.35
C LYS A 40 -16.34 9.43 -8.25
N GLY A 41 -16.26 8.43 -7.38
CA GLY A 41 -15.16 8.25 -6.45
C GLY A 41 -13.86 7.87 -7.17
N PRO A 42 -12.74 7.82 -6.43
CA PRO A 42 -11.47 7.27 -6.94
C PRO A 42 -11.68 5.81 -7.36
N ALA A 43 -11.08 5.36 -8.45
CA ALA A 43 -11.28 4.00 -8.93
C ALA A 43 -10.53 2.99 -8.02
N PHE A 44 -11.16 1.84 -7.77
CA PHE A 44 -10.54 0.68 -7.12
C PHE A 44 -10.44 -0.45 -8.14
N PRO A 45 -9.47 -0.38 -9.08
CA PRO A 45 -9.30 -1.43 -10.07
C PRO A 45 -8.66 -2.68 -9.45
N LYS A 46 -8.95 -3.84 -10.06
CA LYS A 46 -8.15 -5.04 -9.83
C LYS A 46 -6.72 -4.82 -10.31
N VAL A 47 -5.77 -5.54 -9.74
CA VAL A 47 -4.40 -5.57 -10.25
C VAL A 47 -4.42 -6.04 -11.71
N PRO A 48 -3.79 -5.31 -12.64
CA PRO A 48 -3.72 -5.71 -14.03
C PRO A 48 -3.12 -7.12 -14.19
N SER A 49 -3.66 -7.89 -15.14
CA SER A 49 -3.18 -9.26 -15.41
C SER A 49 -1.69 -9.32 -15.76
N THR A 50 -1.14 -8.25 -16.34
CA THR A 50 0.30 -8.09 -16.60
C THR A 50 1.17 -8.26 -15.37
N PHE A 51 0.65 -7.93 -14.18
CA PHE A 51 1.30 -8.14 -12.90
C PHE A 51 0.85 -9.42 -12.21
N ARG A 52 -0.45 -9.72 -12.23
CA ARG A 52 -1.03 -10.87 -11.52
C ARG A 52 -0.60 -12.23 -12.11
N ASP A 53 -0.45 -12.32 -13.43
CA ASP A 53 -0.10 -13.57 -14.13
C ASP A 53 1.39 -13.93 -14.02
N ILE A 54 2.18 -13.11 -13.33
CA ILE A 54 3.57 -13.43 -13.00
C ILE A 54 3.55 -14.48 -11.88
N GLN A 55 3.85 -15.74 -12.24
CA GLN A 55 3.79 -16.88 -11.31
C GLN A 55 4.57 -16.66 -10.01
N GLN A 56 5.71 -15.97 -10.06
CA GLN A 56 6.53 -15.68 -8.88
C GLN A 56 5.90 -14.63 -7.94
N ASN A 57 4.88 -13.91 -8.38
CA ASN A 57 4.22 -12.82 -7.65
C ASN A 57 2.74 -13.12 -7.37
N SER A 58 2.23 -14.31 -7.73
CA SER A 58 0.80 -14.60 -7.65
C SER A 58 0.27 -14.56 -6.21
N ASP A 59 1.11 -14.88 -5.23
CA ASP A 59 0.83 -14.84 -3.80
C ASP A 59 0.91 -13.43 -3.19
N CYS A 60 1.35 -12.43 -3.96
CA CYS A 60 1.56 -11.07 -3.48
C CYS A 60 0.31 -10.17 -3.57
N TYR A 61 -0.73 -10.62 -4.26
CA TYR A 61 -1.96 -9.87 -4.52
C TYR A 61 -3.20 -10.49 -3.85
N ASP A 62 -3.14 -11.77 -3.51
CA ASP A 62 -4.25 -12.44 -2.82
C ASP A 62 -4.10 -12.31 -1.30
N PRO A 63 -5.19 -11.97 -0.57
CA PRO A 63 -5.16 -11.90 0.88
C PRO A 63 -4.87 -13.26 1.51
N SER A 64 -4.00 -13.24 2.53
CA SER A 64 -3.60 -14.43 3.28
C SER A 64 -4.40 -14.64 4.57
N VAL A 65 -4.97 -13.57 5.13
CA VAL A 65 -5.56 -13.60 6.50
C VAL A 65 -6.97 -13.04 6.52
N VAL A 66 -7.18 -11.86 5.91
CA VAL A 66 -8.46 -11.14 5.97
C VAL A 66 -8.91 -10.75 4.58
N SER A 67 -10.19 -10.99 4.26
CA SER A 67 -10.82 -10.35 3.11
C SER A 67 -11.43 -9.03 3.55
N ILE A 68 -11.29 -8.01 2.72
CA ILE A 68 -11.97 -6.72 2.87
C ILE A 68 -12.57 -6.37 1.52
N GLY A 69 -13.77 -5.81 1.52
CA GLY A 69 -14.52 -5.45 0.33
C GLY A 69 -14.83 -6.63 -0.59
N PRO A 70 -15.34 -6.34 -1.81
CA PRO A 70 -15.97 -7.33 -2.67
C PRO A 70 -15.05 -8.41 -3.27
N TYR A 71 -13.77 -8.13 -3.55
CA TYR A 71 -12.97 -9.00 -4.42
C TYR A 71 -12.71 -10.41 -3.88
N HIS A 72 -12.52 -10.54 -2.57
CA HIS A 72 -12.22 -11.81 -1.91
C HIS A 72 -13.30 -12.22 -0.91
N HIS A 73 -14.42 -11.50 -0.89
CA HIS A 73 -15.49 -11.76 0.07
C HIS A 73 -16.08 -13.16 -0.14
N GLY A 74 -16.29 -13.88 0.97
CA GLY A 74 -16.80 -15.24 0.94
C GLY A 74 -15.75 -16.30 0.55
N ASN A 75 -14.48 -15.94 0.39
CA ASN A 75 -13.40 -16.91 0.20
C ASN A 75 -13.30 -17.84 1.41
N THR A 76 -13.47 -19.14 1.18
CA THR A 76 -13.51 -20.16 2.23
C THR A 76 -12.23 -20.24 3.05
N LYS A 77 -11.08 -19.87 2.45
CA LYS A 77 -9.78 -19.81 3.13
C LYS A 77 -9.69 -18.70 4.18
N LEU A 78 -10.56 -17.69 4.09
CA LEU A 78 -10.53 -16.48 4.94
C LEU A 78 -11.71 -16.42 5.92
N LYS A 79 -12.53 -17.47 5.98
CA LYS A 79 -13.78 -17.53 6.75
C LYS A 79 -13.59 -17.35 8.25
N GLU A 80 -12.44 -17.76 8.78
CA GLU A 80 -12.13 -17.59 10.20
C GLU A 80 -12.12 -16.10 10.59
N MET A 81 -11.49 -15.28 9.76
CA MET A 81 -11.34 -13.85 10.02
C MET A 81 -12.65 -13.08 9.84
N GLU A 82 -13.60 -13.57 9.04
CA GLU A 82 -14.94 -12.95 8.92
C GLU A 82 -15.67 -12.85 10.27
N LYS A 83 -15.55 -13.88 11.14
CA LYS A 83 -16.14 -13.85 12.49
C LYS A 83 -15.47 -12.80 13.38
N LEU A 84 -14.14 -12.65 13.23
CA LEU A 84 -13.40 -11.67 14.00
C LEU A 84 -13.73 -10.25 13.55
N LYS A 85 -13.85 -10.01 12.24
CA LYS A 85 -14.31 -8.71 11.70
C LYS A 85 -15.63 -8.27 12.32
N GLU A 86 -16.60 -9.19 12.41
CA GLU A 86 -17.88 -8.90 13.08
C GLU A 86 -17.69 -8.51 14.55
N THR A 87 -16.81 -9.20 15.27
CA THR A 87 -16.50 -8.89 16.68
C THR A 87 -15.93 -7.49 16.84
N TYR A 88 -14.96 -7.12 16.00
CA TYR A 88 -14.37 -5.77 16.01
C TYR A 88 -15.36 -4.69 15.57
N ALA A 89 -16.22 -4.99 14.59
CA ALA A 89 -17.26 -4.06 14.16
C ALA A 89 -18.29 -3.78 15.28
N ARG A 90 -18.67 -4.81 16.06
CA ARG A 90 -19.53 -4.63 17.24
C ARG A 90 -18.86 -3.81 18.33
N GLU A 91 -17.55 -3.99 18.53
CA GLU A 91 -16.78 -3.15 19.46
C GLU A 91 -16.69 -1.71 19.01
N PHE A 92 -16.44 -1.46 17.72
CA PHE A 92 -16.44 -0.12 17.14
C PHE A 92 -17.77 0.58 17.42
N VAL A 93 -18.90 -0.09 17.16
CA VAL A 93 -20.25 0.48 17.39
C VAL A 93 -20.47 0.76 18.88
N LYS A 94 -20.01 -0.12 19.77
CA LYS A 94 -20.11 0.08 21.22
C LYS A 94 -19.26 1.26 21.70
N ASP A 95 -18.01 1.35 21.23
CA ASP A 95 -17.06 2.39 21.57
C ASP A 95 -17.45 3.76 20.97
N ALA A 96 -18.30 3.77 19.93
CA ALA A 96 -18.82 4.99 19.34
C ALA A 96 -19.87 5.71 20.20
N GLU A 97 -20.45 5.02 21.21
CA GLU A 97 -21.49 5.55 22.11
C GLU A 97 -22.70 6.19 21.39
N LYS A 98 -23.01 5.70 20.17
CA LYS A 98 -24.12 6.17 19.33
C LYS A 98 -25.05 5.02 18.94
N PRO A 99 -26.34 5.31 18.68
CA PRO A 99 -27.21 4.36 18.00
C PRO A 99 -26.60 3.95 16.67
N ILE A 100 -26.65 2.65 16.37
CA ILE A 100 -26.06 2.13 15.15
C ILE A 100 -26.69 2.70 13.87
N ASP A 101 -27.98 3.03 13.90
CA ASP A 101 -28.67 3.67 12.78
C ASP A 101 -28.03 5.02 12.42
N ASP A 102 -27.57 5.78 13.41
CA ASP A 102 -26.89 7.06 13.20
C ASP A 102 -25.50 6.83 12.61
N ILE A 103 -24.76 5.84 13.12
CA ILE A 103 -23.46 5.44 12.58
C ILE A 103 -23.60 5.01 11.11
N TYR A 104 -24.62 4.19 10.80
CA TYR A 104 -24.87 3.71 9.45
C TYR A 104 -25.26 4.85 8.50
N ARG A 105 -26.16 5.76 8.91
CA ARG A 105 -26.51 6.96 8.11
C ARG A 105 -25.31 7.84 7.83
N GLU A 106 -24.43 8.04 8.82
CA GLU A 106 -23.17 8.78 8.63
C GLU A 106 -22.25 8.10 7.59
N MET A 107 -22.35 6.79 7.46
CA MET A 107 -21.55 5.96 6.55
C MET A 107 -22.20 5.74 5.19
N GLU A 108 -23.50 5.93 5.04
CA GLU A 108 -24.27 5.64 3.83
C GLU A 108 -23.74 6.38 2.59
N ALA A 109 -23.49 7.68 2.70
CA ALA A 109 -22.93 8.48 1.61
C ALA A 109 -21.55 7.95 1.17
N VAL A 110 -20.75 7.44 2.11
CA VAL A 110 -19.43 6.87 1.83
C VAL A 110 -19.56 5.49 1.21
N LEU A 111 -20.47 4.65 1.71
CA LEU A 111 -20.76 3.33 1.17
C LEU A 111 -21.19 3.43 -0.31
N ARG A 112 -22.01 4.44 -0.65
CA ARG A 112 -22.42 4.73 -2.03
C ARG A 112 -21.23 5.13 -2.91
N ILE A 113 -20.34 6.01 -2.43
CA ILE A 113 -19.13 6.40 -3.17
C ILE A 113 -18.21 5.18 -3.37
N ALA A 114 -17.98 4.41 -2.30
CA ALA A 114 -17.13 3.22 -2.33
C ALA A 114 -17.67 2.17 -3.31
N LYS A 115 -18.98 1.96 -3.37
CA LYS A 115 -19.61 1.08 -4.37
C LYS A 115 -19.26 1.51 -5.80
N ASN A 116 -19.40 2.79 -6.11
CA ASN A 116 -19.14 3.32 -7.45
C ASN A 116 -17.65 3.35 -7.82
N SER A 117 -16.76 3.17 -6.84
CA SER A 117 -15.33 3.02 -7.06
C SER A 117 -14.92 1.64 -7.58
N TYR A 118 -15.75 0.61 -7.37
CA TYR A 118 -15.49 -0.74 -7.89
C TYR A 118 -16.04 -0.97 -9.30
N PRO A 119 -15.33 -1.73 -10.15
CA PRO A 119 -15.85 -2.15 -11.44
C PRO A 119 -17.07 -3.07 -11.27
N GLU A 120 -17.93 -3.09 -12.29
CA GLU A 120 -19.20 -3.84 -12.24
C GLU A 120 -19.01 -5.31 -11.88
N ASP A 121 -17.99 -5.98 -12.42
CA ASP A 121 -17.73 -7.40 -12.18
C ASP A 121 -17.45 -7.72 -10.71
N ALA A 122 -16.85 -6.79 -9.95
CA ALA A 122 -16.66 -6.92 -8.51
C ALA A 122 -17.98 -6.85 -7.73
N ARG A 123 -18.98 -6.16 -8.28
CA ARG A 123 -20.24 -5.86 -7.60
C ARG A 123 -21.38 -6.79 -7.97
N ARG A 124 -21.28 -7.49 -9.10
CA ARG A 124 -22.35 -8.34 -9.67
C ARG A 124 -22.93 -9.37 -8.72
N ASP A 125 -22.14 -9.84 -7.75
CA ASP A 125 -22.55 -10.87 -6.81
C ASP A 125 -23.28 -10.33 -5.57
N PHE A 126 -23.44 -9.00 -5.45
CA PHE A 126 -24.04 -8.34 -4.30
C PHE A 126 -25.21 -7.45 -4.72
N ASN A 127 -26.32 -7.53 -3.99
CA ASN A 127 -27.26 -6.42 -3.99
C ASN A 127 -26.71 -5.24 -3.16
N ASP A 128 -27.42 -4.11 -3.20
CA ASP A 128 -27.00 -2.87 -2.55
C ASP A 128 -26.85 -3.04 -1.04
N GLU A 129 -27.76 -3.78 -0.41
CA GLU A 129 -27.78 -4.03 1.02
C GLU A 129 -26.60 -4.91 1.46
N GLN A 130 -26.37 -6.02 0.76
CA GLN A 130 -25.25 -6.93 1.00
C GLN A 130 -23.91 -6.23 0.83
N PHE A 131 -23.79 -5.41 -0.22
CA PHE A 131 -22.59 -4.62 -0.46
C PHE A 131 -22.34 -3.61 0.67
N ALA A 132 -23.39 -2.91 1.10
CA ALA A 132 -23.29 -1.92 2.17
C ALA A 132 -22.92 -2.56 3.51
N VAL A 133 -23.54 -3.69 3.87
CA VAL A 133 -23.22 -4.43 5.11
C VAL A 133 -21.77 -4.92 5.10
N MET A 134 -21.31 -5.51 3.99
CA MET A 134 -19.93 -5.96 3.83
C MET A 134 -18.96 -4.80 4.05
N MET A 135 -19.13 -3.69 3.32
CA MET A 135 -18.24 -2.54 3.43
C MET A 135 -18.30 -1.88 4.81
N PHE A 136 -19.45 -1.88 5.48
CA PHE A 136 -19.61 -1.36 6.84
C PHE A 136 -18.80 -2.18 7.85
N ILE A 137 -18.97 -3.51 7.85
CA ILE A 137 -18.24 -4.42 8.74
C ILE A 137 -16.74 -4.29 8.53
N ASP A 138 -16.32 -4.31 7.28
CA ASP A 138 -14.92 -4.25 6.90
C ASP A 138 -14.28 -2.91 7.30
N GLY A 139 -15.01 -1.81 7.07
CA GLY A 139 -14.61 -0.49 7.51
C GLY A 139 -14.45 -0.35 9.02
N CYS A 140 -15.42 -0.84 9.79
CA CYS A 140 -15.37 -0.81 11.25
C CYS A 140 -14.24 -1.69 11.79
N PHE A 141 -14.03 -2.87 11.19
CA PHE A 141 -12.94 -3.77 11.54
C PHE A 141 -11.58 -3.09 11.37
N ILE A 142 -11.30 -2.48 10.20
CA ILE A 142 -10.00 -1.83 9.94
C ILE A 142 -9.71 -0.77 11.01
N VAL A 143 -10.69 0.10 11.30
CA VAL A 143 -10.50 1.19 12.26
C VAL A 143 -10.28 0.66 13.68
N GLN A 144 -11.12 -0.28 14.14
CA GLN A 144 -10.98 -0.87 15.48
C GLN A 144 -9.70 -1.70 15.61
N PHE A 145 -9.32 -2.46 14.58
CA PHE A 145 -8.08 -3.22 14.55
C PHE A 145 -6.87 -2.33 14.71
N LEU A 146 -6.78 -1.25 13.93
CA LEU A 146 -5.70 -0.28 14.02
C LEU A 146 -5.68 0.42 15.38
N PHE A 147 -6.85 0.74 15.95
CA PHE A 147 -6.92 1.29 17.29
C PHE A 147 -6.38 0.32 18.35
N CYS A 148 -6.82 -0.94 18.33
CA CYS A 148 -6.30 -1.95 19.23
C CYS A 148 -4.79 -2.13 19.03
N LEU A 149 -4.31 -2.16 17.79
CA LEU A 149 -2.90 -2.35 17.49
C LEU A 149 -1.99 -1.26 18.09
N TYR A 150 -2.38 0.01 17.97
CA TYR A 150 -1.51 1.14 18.34
C TYR A 150 -1.82 1.77 19.69
N MET A 151 -3.08 1.76 20.12
CA MET A 151 -3.52 2.48 21.31
C MET A 151 -3.88 1.54 22.47
N LYS A 152 -4.37 0.33 22.18
CA LYS A 152 -4.79 -0.65 23.20
C LYS A 152 -4.34 -2.08 22.83
N PRO A 153 -3.03 -2.38 22.76
CA PRO A 153 -2.55 -3.68 22.31
C PRO A 153 -3.03 -4.85 23.19
N GLY A 154 -3.31 -4.60 24.47
CA GLY A 154 -3.93 -5.59 25.36
C GLY A 154 -5.35 -6.01 24.99
N ASN A 155 -6.02 -5.28 24.09
CA ASN A 155 -7.36 -5.59 23.59
C ASN A 155 -7.34 -6.33 22.24
N LEU A 156 -6.15 -6.66 21.70
CA LEU A 156 -6.06 -7.45 20.48
C LEU A 156 -6.61 -8.86 20.73
N LYS A 157 -7.72 -9.20 20.07
CA LYS A 157 -8.41 -10.50 20.16
C LYS A 157 -7.84 -11.53 19.19
N MET A 158 -6.57 -11.40 18.86
CA MET A 158 -5.87 -12.24 17.89
C MET A 158 -4.56 -12.69 18.50
N SER A 159 -4.10 -13.89 18.13
CA SER A 159 -2.85 -14.41 18.67
C SER A 159 -1.70 -13.48 18.26
N SER A 160 -0.61 -13.48 19.03
CA SER A 160 0.59 -12.76 18.62
C SER A 160 1.11 -13.23 17.27
N HIS A 161 0.82 -14.46 16.80
CA HIS A 161 1.19 -14.92 15.46
C HIS A 161 0.29 -14.33 14.37
N ASP A 162 -1.02 -14.23 14.63
CA ASP A 162 -1.98 -13.59 13.72
C ASP A 162 -1.79 -12.06 13.69
N ALA A 163 -1.30 -11.47 14.77
CA ALA A 163 -0.96 -10.04 14.89
C ALA A 163 0.48 -9.70 14.44
N ALA A 164 1.44 -10.64 14.58
CA ALA A 164 2.85 -10.48 14.19
C ALA A 164 3.13 -10.87 12.74
N LEU A 165 2.13 -11.36 12.02
CA LEU A 165 1.94 -11.00 10.62
C LEU A 165 1.75 -9.48 10.58
N LYS A 166 2.88 -8.76 10.72
CA LYS A 166 2.99 -7.30 10.87
C LYS A 166 2.10 -6.59 9.86
N PRO A 167 1.74 -5.31 10.09
CA PRO A 167 0.98 -4.51 9.14
C PRO A 167 1.48 -4.68 7.70
N GLY A 168 2.79 -4.80 7.45
CA GLY A 168 3.28 -5.13 6.13
C GLY A 168 2.67 -6.40 5.49
N SER A 169 2.59 -7.55 6.18
CA SER A 169 2.13 -8.83 5.60
C SER A 169 0.60 -8.95 5.51
N GLN A 170 -0.12 -8.01 6.11
CA GLN A 170 -1.57 -7.87 5.98
C GLN A 170 -1.95 -6.71 5.04
N ASN A 171 -1.01 -5.81 4.71
CA ASN A 171 -1.29 -4.59 3.94
C ASN A 171 -1.20 -4.78 2.41
N SER A 172 -1.05 -6.01 1.91
CA SER A 172 -0.89 -6.33 0.49
C SER A 172 -2.15 -6.90 -0.15
N ASP A 173 -3.30 -6.57 0.39
CA ASP A 173 -4.55 -7.06 -0.16
C ASP A 173 -5.05 -6.04 -1.18
N GLU A 174 -5.45 -6.53 -2.35
CA GLU A 174 -6.11 -5.80 -3.44
C GLU A 174 -7.33 -4.97 -3.02
N ASN A 175 -7.70 -5.04 -1.74
CA ASN A 175 -8.92 -4.46 -1.25
C ASN A 175 -8.94 -4.08 0.24
N SER A 176 -7.86 -4.28 1.01
CA SER A 176 -7.91 -4.14 2.48
C SER A 176 -8.14 -2.76 3.06
N TYR A 177 -8.23 -1.73 2.23
CA TYR A 177 -8.27 -0.37 2.76
C TYR A 177 -9.08 0.64 1.94
N SER A 178 -9.98 0.14 1.11
CA SER A 178 -10.87 0.95 0.25
C SER A 178 -11.97 1.70 1.02
N PHE A 179 -11.82 1.89 2.34
CA PHE A 179 -12.86 2.48 3.19
C PHE A 179 -12.42 3.72 3.99
N LEU A 180 -11.14 4.12 3.92
CA LEU A 180 -10.62 5.23 4.73
C LEU A 180 -10.89 6.64 4.17
N ARG A 181 -11.71 6.78 3.12
CA ARG A 181 -12.16 8.11 2.65
C ARG A 181 -13.42 8.64 3.35
N SER A 182 -13.82 8.05 4.46
CA SER A 182 -14.91 8.62 5.24
C SER A 182 -14.35 9.54 6.31
N SER A 183 -14.30 10.83 6.01
CA SER A 183 -14.35 11.83 7.06
C SER A 183 -15.47 11.51 8.06
N SER A 184 -16.52 10.75 7.73
CA SER A 184 -17.54 10.27 8.68
C SER A 184 -17.12 9.10 9.56
N CYS A 185 -16.44 8.04 9.11
CA CYS A 185 -15.96 6.95 9.99
C CYS A 185 -14.80 7.40 10.85
N LEU A 186 -13.89 8.19 10.27
CA LEU A 186 -12.79 8.80 10.99
C LEU A 186 -13.29 9.91 11.91
N SER A 187 -14.30 10.71 11.54
CA SER A 187 -14.91 11.68 12.48
C SER A 187 -15.86 11.05 13.47
N CYS A 188 -16.51 9.92 13.17
CA CYS A 188 -17.25 9.09 14.13
C CYS A 188 -16.26 8.59 15.18
N TRP A 189 -15.14 8.02 14.74
CA TRP A 189 -14.07 7.55 15.59
C TRP A 189 -13.39 8.68 16.39
N ASN A 190 -13.02 9.78 15.73
CA ASN A 190 -12.38 10.94 16.36
C ASN A 190 -13.34 11.68 17.32
N ARG A 191 -14.66 11.73 17.03
CA ARG A 191 -15.67 12.26 17.96
C ARG A 191 -15.94 11.32 19.13
N ALA A 192 -15.99 10.01 18.89
CA ALA A 192 -16.18 9.00 19.93
C ALA A 192 -15.05 8.98 20.98
N GLN A 193 -13.82 9.31 20.57
CA GLN A 193 -12.64 9.28 21.44
C GLN A 193 -12.16 10.69 21.89
N GLY A 194 -12.83 11.76 21.45
CA GLY A 194 -12.57 13.13 21.90
C GLY A 194 -11.18 13.70 21.60
N LYS A 195 -10.40 13.13 20.65
CA LYS A 195 -9.03 13.58 20.32
C LYS A 195 -8.67 13.35 18.85
N ASP A 196 -7.90 14.29 18.29
CA ASP A 196 -7.21 14.15 17.00
C ASP A 196 -6.26 12.93 17.03
N ASN A 197 -6.73 11.78 16.55
CA ASN A 197 -5.97 10.54 16.64
C ASN A 197 -4.88 10.47 15.55
N LYS A 198 -3.62 10.43 15.98
CA LYS A 198 -2.42 10.25 15.14
C LYS A 198 -2.23 8.81 14.63
N ILE A 199 -3.20 7.91 14.76
CA ILE A 199 -3.10 6.48 14.43
C ILE A 199 -2.55 6.26 13.01
N PHE A 200 -3.06 7.01 12.02
CA PHE A 200 -2.60 6.94 10.64
C PHE A 200 -1.24 7.61 10.38
N CYS A 201 -0.76 8.44 11.31
CA CYS A 201 0.62 8.95 11.28
C CYS A 201 1.64 7.97 11.86
N GLU A 202 1.21 6.98 12.66
CA GLU A 202 2.07 5.97 13.29
C GLU A 202 2.26 4.72 12.44
N LEU A 203 1.21 4.25 11.74
CA LEU A 203 1.23 3.18 10.72
C LEU A 203 2.46 3.23 9.79
N PRO A 204 2.76 4.41 9.19
CA PRO A 204 3.97 4.72 8.44
C PRO A 204 5.34 4.36 9.02
N ARG A 205 5.58 4.61 10.30
CA ARG A 205 6.94 4.67 10.87
C ARG A 205 7.60 3.31 11.03
N SER A 206 6.80 2.23 11.02
CA SER A 206 7.32 0.87 11.20
C SER A 206 8.12 0.36 10.00
N LEU A 207 7.94 0.96 8.81
CA LEU A 207 8.51 0.51 7.54
C LEU A 207 9.75 1.31 7.09
N THR A 208 9.99 2.49 7.67
CA THR A 208 11.13 3.35 7.33
C THR A 208 12.08 3.49 8.52
N LEU A 209 13.39 3.56 8.24
CA LEU A 209 14.43 3.71 9.27
C LEU A 209 14.72 5.18 9.63
N GLY A 210 14.05 6.13 8.97
CA GLY A 210 14.28 7.56 9.11
C GLY A 210 13.05 8.32 9.58
N SER A 211 13.27 9.48 10.21
CA SER A 211 12.19 10.39 10.60
C SER A 211 11.51 10.99 9.36
N SER A 212 10.34 10.48 8.98
CA SER A 212 9.47 11.16 8.02
C SER A 212 8.85 12.38 8.71
N GLN A 213 9.56 13.50 8.72
CA GLN A 213 8.91 14.80 8.95
C GLN A 213 8.25 15.16 7.62
N GLY A 214 7.00 14.76 7.40
CA GLY A 214 6.16 15.24 6.31
C GLY A 214 5.11 16.19 6.86
N ALA A 215 4.84 17.30 6.17
CA ALA A 215 3.62 18.07 6.43
C ALA A 215 2.41 17.19 6.07
N ALA A 216 1.26 17.39 6.74
CA ALA A 216 0.03 16.72 6.37
C ALA A 216 -0.26 16.97 4.88
N PRO A 217 -0.65 15.95 4.10
CA PRO A 217 -0.91 16.12 2.68
C PRO A 217 -2.05 17.13 2.47
N ASP A 218 -1.90 18.02 1.47
CA ASP A 218 -2.88 19.08 1.14
C ASP A 218 -4.26 18.51 0.75
N GLN A 219 -4.30 17.24 0.32
CA GLN A 219 -5.54 16.46 0.18
C GLN A 219 -5.40 15.07 0.83
N PRO A 220 -6.39 14.64 1.63
CA PRO A 220 -6.38 13.33 2.27
C PRO A 220 -6.40 12.23 1.19
N ALA A 221 -5.59 11.19 1.39
CA ALA A 221 -5.56 10.02 0.52
C ALA A 221 -6.95 9.36 0.43
N ALA A 222 -7.32 8.88 -0.75
CA ALA A 222 -8.55 8.15 -0.97
C ALA A 222 -8.56 6.76 -0.34
N HIS A 223 -7.40 6.11 -0.20
CA HIS A 223 -7.25 4.78 0.40
C HIS A 223 -5.86 4.60 1.01
N LEU A 224 -5.65 3.55 1.82
CA LEU A 224 -4.38 3.36 2.54
C LEU A 224 -3.20 3.15 1.60
N LEU A 225 -3.38 2.47 0.47
CA LEU A 225 -2.27 2.27 -0.47
C LEU A 225 -1.81 3.61 -1.10
N GLU A 226 -2.72 4.56 -1.35
CA GLU A 226 -2.36 5.94 -1.69
C GLU A 226 -1.68 6.65 -0.50
N LEU A 227 -2.13 6.41 0.73
CA LEU A 227 -1.47 6.98 1.92
C LEU A 227 -0.01 6.47 2.05
N LEU A 228 0.21 5.18 1.85
CA LEU A 228 1.53 4.54 1.85
C LEU A 228 2.38 5.05 0.69
N HIS A 229 1.81 5.15 -0.52
CA HIS A 229 2.49 5.74 -1.68
C HIS A 229 2.94 7.18 -1.38
N LYS A 230 2.03 8.03 -0.90
CA LYS A 230 2.33 9.40 -0.50
C LYS A 230 3.42 9.46 0.56
N GLN A 231 3.49 8.51 1.48
CA GLN A 231 4.54 8.47 2.49
C GLN A 231 5.94 8.21 1.89
N PHE A 232 6.06 7.31 0.93
CA PHE A 232 7.32 7.03 0.27
C PHE A 232 7.69 8.11 -0.77
N CYS A 233 6.71 8.86 -1.28
CA CYS A 233 6.91 9.73 -2.44
C CYS A 233 6.78 11.24 -2.17
N SER A 234 6.09 11.68 -1.10
CA SER A 234 5.71 13.09 -0.93
C SER A 234 6.75 13.94 -0.21
N ARG A 235 7.12 15.05 -0.87
CA ARG A 235 6.93 16.40 -0.35
C ARG A 235 6.61 17.30 -1.55
N THR A 236 5.60 18.16 -1.36
CA THR A 236 5.05 19.23 -2.20
C THR A 236 5.83 19.57 -3.48
N ILE A 237 5.09 19.62 -4.59
CA ILE A 237 5.41 20.20 -5.90
C ILE A 237 6.62 21.17 -5.82
N VAL A 238 7.80 20.66 -6.15
CA VAL A 238 8.71 21.49 -6.93
C VAL A 238 8.26 21.26 -8.36
N PRO A 239 7.84 22.29 -9.10
CA PRO A 239 7.66 22.10 -10.53
C PRO A 239 9.02 21.65 -11.04
N GLU A 240 9.10 20.43 -11.58
CA GLU A 240 10.12 20.07 -12.56
C GLU A 240 9.86 20.86 -13.87
N GLN A 241 9.69 22.17 -13.75
CA GLN A 241 9.78 23.10 -14.86
C GLN A 241 11.22 23.59 -14.89
N SER A 242 12.10 22.76 -15.44
CA SER A 242 13.29 23.23 -16.20
C SER A 242 14.12 22.13 -16.84
N GLU A 243 13.90 20.83 -16.58
CA GLU A 243 14.83 19.80 -17.10
C GLU A 243 14.41 19.13 -18.41
N LYS A 244 13.21 19.42 -18.93
CA LYS A 244 12.77 18.87 -20.23
C LYS A 244 13.43 19.52 -21.45
N SER A 245 14.12 20.66 -21.30
CA SER A 245 14.56 21.47 -22.45
C SER A 245 16.04 21.39 -22.82
N SER A 246 16.89 20.65 -22.09
CA SER A 246 18.35 20.65 -22.35
C SER A 246 18.95 19.33 -22.85
N PHE A 247 18.24 18.20 -22.83
CA PHE A 247 18.78 16.94 -23.35
C PHE A 247 18.55 16.82 -24.87
N LYS A 248 19.30 17.61 -25.64
CA LYS A 248 19.42 17.41 -27.09
C LYS A 248 20.20 16.12 -27.36
N ASN A 249 19.58 15.24 -28.14
CA ASN A 249 20.19 14.23 -29.03
C ASN A 249 21.65 13.88 -28.73
N ASP A 250 21.89 13.06 -27.71
CA ASP A 250 23.08 12.22 -27.70
C ASP A 250 22.65 10.77 -27.87
N SER A 251 23.10 10.21 -28.99
CA SER A 251 22.77 8.89 -29.50
C SER A 251 23.01 7.78 -28.48
N GLN A 252 22.04 6.86 -28.37
CA GLN A 252 22.11 5.53 -27.74
C GLN A 252 22.16 5.48 -26.20
N MET A 253 20.96 5.40 -25.62
CA MET A 253 20.53 4.57 -24.48
C MET A 253 21.64 3.81 -23.70
N ASN A 254 22.27 4.45 -22.73
CA ASN A 254 22.97 3.77 -21.61
C ASN A 254 22.18 3.87 -20.29
N TRP A 255 20.91 4.29 -20.33
CA TRP A 255 20.08 4.51 -19.14
C TRP A 255 19.74 3.23 -18.35
N TYR A 256 20.10 2.06 -18.89
CA TYR A 256 19.86 0.73 -18.33
C TYR A 256 21.14 -0.01 -17.96
N ARG A 257 22.28 0.69 -17.80
CA ARG A 257 23.48 0.02 -17.28
C ARG A 257 23.28 -0.32 -15.80
N TYR A 258 23.43 -1.61 -15.51
CA TYR A 258 23.40 -2.19 -14.18
C TYR A 258 24.75 -1.99 -13.52
N TYR A 259 24.74 -1.58 -12.26
CA TYR A 259 25.94 -1.28 -11.49
C TYR A 259 25.80 -1.84 -10.06
N PRO A 260 26.10 -3.12 -9.84
CA PRO A 260 26.00 -3.74 -8.53
C PRO A 260 26.79 -2.99 -7.46
N ALA A 261 26.30 -2.99 -6.23
CA ALA A 261 26.86 -2.22 -5.15
C ALA A 261 28.32 -2.58 -4.84
N GLU A 262 28.69 -3.86 -4.98
CA GLU A 262 30.07 -4.31 -4.84
C GLU A 262 31.02 -3.67 -5.87
N GLU A 263 30.58 -3.59 -7.12
CA GLU A 263 31.34 -2.97 -8.21
C GLU A 263 31.52 -1.48 -7.96
N LEU A 264 30.44 -0.75 -7.65
CA LEU A 264 30.51 0.67 -7.33
C LEU A 264 31.41 0.95 -6.12
N ARG A 265 31.41 0.07 -5.11
CA ARG A 265 32.31 0.16 -3.97
C ARG A 265 33.78 -0.01 -4.39
N SER A 266 34.08 -0.92 -5.33
CA SER A 266 35.44 -1.18 -5.81
C SER A 266 36.08 0.02 -6.52
N ILE A 267 35.26 0.83 -7.21
CA ILE A 267 35.70 2.05 -7.91
C ILE A 267 35.68 3.31 -7.01
N GLY A 268 35.49 3.13 -5.69
CA GLY A 268 35.57 4.19 -4.71
C GLY A 268 34.29 5.01 -4.50
N ILE A 269 33.13 4.50 -4.93
CA ILE A 269 31.82 5.10 -4.58
C ILE A 269 31.37 4.53 -3.23
N HIS A 270 31.16 5.42 -2.26
CA HIS A 270 30.73 5.06 -0.92
C HIS A 270 29.22 5.24 -0.75
N PHE A 271 28.58 4.21 -0.23
CA PHE A 271 27.16 4.22 0.08
C PHE A 271 26.87 4.84 1.46
N LYS A 272 25.82 5.65 1.54
CA LYS A 272 25.35 6.29 2.77
C LYS A 272 23.81 6.33 2.81
N PRO A 273 23.18 6.26 3.99
CA PRO A 273 21.76 6.49 4.10
C PRO A 273 21.46 7.98 3.80
N SER A 274 20.37 8.24 3.06
CA SER A 274 19.84 9.59 2.90
C SER A 274 19.15 10.05 4.19
N LYS A 275 18.72 11.32 4.23
CA LYS A 275 18.14 11.90 5.46
C LYS A 275 16.68 11.50 5.65
N THR A 276 16.02 11.03 4.60
CA THR A 276 14.59 10.73 4.59
C THR A 276 14.34 9.31 4.10
N GLY A 277 13.17 8.75 4.42
CA GLY A 277 12.70 7.51 3.81
C GLY A 277 12.01 7.71 2.46
N LEU A 278 12.11 8.91 1.86
CA LEU A 278 11.46 9.21 0.59
C LEU A 278 12.24 8.57 -0.54
N PHE A 279 11.57 7.78 -1.38
CA PHE A 279 12.18 7.14 -2.54
C PHE A 279 12.79 8.13 -3.53
N THR A 280 12.34 9.37 -3.53
CA THR A 280 12.91 10.46 -4.35
C THR A 280 14.24 10.98 -3.83
N ASP A 281 14.61 10.72 -2.56
CA ASP A 281 15.81 11.24 -1.90
C ASP A 281 17.06 10.40 -2.18
N VAL A 282 17.29 10.09 -3.46
CA VAL A 282 18.53 9.46 -3.95
C VAL A 282 19.45 10.55 -4.48
N GLN A 283 20.67 10.63 -3.96
CA GLN A 283 21.60 11.71 -4.31
C GLN A 283 23.03 11.20 -4.53
N PHE A 284 23.70 11.70 -5.54
CA PHE A 284 25.14 11.51 -5.74
C PHE A 284 25.89 12.79 -5.38
N LYS A 285 26.84 12.72 -4.44
CA LYS A 285 27.66 13.88 -4.03
C LYS A 285 29.14 13.57 -4.17
N ARG A 286 29.84 14.43 -4.90
CA ARG A 286 31.31 14.50 -4.86
C ARG A 286 31.70 15.52 -3.79
N ARG A 287 32.42 15.10 -2.75
CA ARG A 287 32.99 15.98 -1.72
C ARG A 287 34.51 15.84 -1.71
N TRP A 288 35.19 16.99 -1.82
CA TRP A 288 36.65 17.20 -1.75
C TRP A 288 37.51 16.08 -2.35
N LEU A 289 38.01 16.30 -3.56
CA LEU A 289 39.01 15.56 -4.38
C LEU A 289 38.94 14.01 -4.49
N ILE A 290 38.33 13.27 -3.56
CA ILE A 290 38.43 11.80 -3.46
C ILE A 290 37.12 11.14 -2.98
N SER A 291 36.31 11.79 -2.13
CA SER A 291 35.11 11.15 -1.57
C SER A 291 33.90 11.27 -2.49
N ARG A 292 33.45 10.14 -3.04
CA ARG A 292 32.24 10.01 -3.86
C ARG A 292 31.18 9.30 -3.03
N GLY A 293 30.05 9.95 -2.78
CA GLY A 293 29.00 9.42 -1.92
C GLY A 293 27.69 9.23 -2.68
N LEU A 294 27.16 8.01 -2.69
CA LEU A 294 25.79 7.70 -3.13
C LEU A 294 24.90 7.58 -1.89
N TYR A 295 23.92 8.48 -1.78
CA TYR A 295 22.98 8.57 -0.68
C TYR A 295 21.67 7.94 -1.12
N ILE A 296 21.20 6.94 -0.37
CA ILE A 296 20.02 6.13 -0.71
C ILE A 296 19.05 6.12 0.48
N PRO A 297 17.75 6.30 0.25
CA PRO A 297 16.70 6.12 1.25
C PRO A 297 16.84 4.77 1.96
N PRO A 298 16.92 4.73 3.30
CA PRO A 298 17.07 3.48 4.00
C PRO A 298 15.74 2.71 4.04
N LEU A 299 15.79 1.41 3.78
CA LEU A 299 14.63 0.52 3.68
C LEU A 299 14.77 -0.68 4.60
N ARG A 300 13.70 -0.98 5.34
CA ARG A 300 13.58 -2.25 6.08
C ARG A 300 12.98 -3.31 5.16
N ILE A 301 13.59 -4.50 5.14
CA ILE A 301 13.13 -5.64 4.35
C ILE A 301 12.67 -6.75 5.30
N ASP A 302 11.46 -7.25 5.10
CA ASP A 302 10.89 -8.42 5.76
C ASP A 302 9.94 -9.18 4.81
N ASN A 303 9.28 -10.23 5.31
CA ASN A 303 8.43 -11.13 4.52
C ASN A 303 7.29 -10.42 3.79
N SER A 304 6.96 -9.19 4.17
CA SER A 304 5.91 -8.42 3.54
C SER A 304 6.35 -7.43 2.48
N THR A 305 7.65 -7.17 2.43
CA THR A 305 8.20 -6.08 1.61
C THR A 305 7.92 -6.31 0.13
N LYS A 306 7.96 -7.56 -0.33
CA LYS A 306 7.66 -7.92 -1.72
C LYS A 306 6.23 -7.55 -2.09
N SER A 307 5.26 -8.01 -1.30
CA SER A 307 3.84 -7.77 -1.55
C SER A 307 3.51 -6.28 -1.45
N LEU A 308 4.05 -5.56 -0.47
CA LEU A 308 3.88 -4.12 -0.34
C LEU A 308 4.37 -3.36 -1.58
N LEU A 309 5.61 -3.61 -2.02
CA LEU A 309 6.20 -2.92 -3.17
C LEU A 309 5.44 -3.24 -4.46
N LEU A 310 5.05 -4.51 -4.67
CA LEU A 310 4.28 -4.92 -5.84
C LEU A 310 2.88 -4.31 -5.88
N ASN A 311 2.21 -4.17 -4.73
CA ASN A 311 0.93 -3.48 -4.65
C ASN A 311 1.08 -1.98 -4.95
N LEU A 312 2.12 -1.32 -4.43
CA LEU A 312 2.41 0.08 -4.74
C LEU A 312 2.74 0.29 -6.23
N VAL A 313 3.48 -0.63 -6.86
CA VAL A 313 3.75 -0.60 -8.30
C VAL A 313 2.47 -0.79 -9.11
N ALA A 314 1.62 -1.74 -8.74
CA ALA A 314 0.32 -1.94 -9.38
C ALA A 314 -0.57 -0.69 -9.23
N TYR A 315 -0.54 -0.05 -8.05
CA TYR A 315 -1.23 1.21 -7.80
C TYR A 315 -0.77 2.32 -8.75
N GLU A 316 0.54 2.53 -8.91
CA GLU A 316 1.10 3.50 -9.87
C GLU A 316 0.67 3.21 -11.31
N ALA A 317 0.68 1.93 -11.72
CA ALA A 317 0.26 1.52 -13.04
C ALA A 317 -1.22 1.78 -13.32
N CYS A 318 -2.08 1.66 -12.30
CA CYS A 318 -3.52 1.90 -12.39
C CYS A 318 -3.91 3.39 -12.37
N HIS A 319 -3.12 4.25 -11.73
CA HIS A 319 -3.46 5.65 -11.47
C HIS A 319 -2.60 6.65 -12.27
N GLY A 320 -1.91 6.16 -13.31
CA GLY A 320 -0.84 6.82 -14.05
C GLY A 320 -1.10 8.25 -14.54
N GLU A 321 -0.94 9.24 -13.65
CA GLU A 321 -0.47 10.55 -14.06
C GLU A 321 1.05 10.47 -14.32
N SER A 322 1.48 11.02 -15.44
CA SER A 322 2.70 10.68 -16.18
C SER A 322 4.04 11.01 -15.51
N ASN A 323 4.09 11.34 -14.21
CA ASN A 323 5.32 11.65 -13.46
C ASN A 323 5.36 11.02 -12.04
N GLU A 324 4.63 9.93 -11.80
CA GLU A 324 4.53 9.32 -10.45
C GLU A 324 4.93 7.85 -10.34
N SER A 325 5.66 7.28 -11.31
CA SER A 325 6.29 5.95 -11.20
C SER A 325 7.48 5.93 -10.22
N ARG A 326 7.35 6.58 -9.06
CA ARG A 326 8.43 6.85 -8.10
C ARG A 326 8.82 5.58 -7.34
N VAL A 327 7.84 4.79 -6.91
CA VAL A 327 8.06 3.47 -6.32
C VAL A 327 8.66 2.53 -7.34
N THR A 328 8.07 2.44 -8.53
CA THR A 328 8.60 1.63 -9.64
C THR A 328 10.06 1.99 -9.94
N SER A 329 10.36 3.29 -10.06
CA SER A 329 11.71 3.77 -10.36
C SER A 329 12.71 3.48 -9.26
N TYR A 330 12.29 3.60 -8.00
CA TYR A 330 13.12 3.27 -6.85
C TYR A 330 13.42 1.77 -6.78
N VAL A 331 12.42 0.93 -7.00
CA VAL A 331 12.59 -0.53 -7.02
C VAL A 331 13.58 -0.94 -8.11
N CYS A 332 13.44 -0.43 -9.34
CA CYS A 332 14.40 -0.69 -10.41
C CYS A 332 15.81 -0.13 -10.10
N PHE A 333 15.89 1.02 -9.40
CA PHE A 333 17.19 1.56 -8.97
C PHE A 333 17.85 0.66 -7.92
N MET A 334 17.09 0.13 -6.96
CA MET A 334 17.60 -0.80 -5.95
C MET A 334 18.03 -2.12 -6.58
N ASP A 335 17.25 -2.66 -7.51
CA ASP A 335 17.60 -3.84 -8.32
C ASP A 335 18.91 -3.62 -9.09
N SER A 336 19.11 -2.44 -9.69
CA SER A 336 20.38 -2.13 -10.38
C SER A 336 21.62 -2.18 -9.50
N LEU A 337 21.44 -2.03 -8.18
CA LEU A 337 22.49 -2.06 -7.16
C LEU A 337 22.61 -3.42 -6.49
N ILE A 338 21.62 -4.32 -6.61
CA ILE A 338 21.52 -5.57 -5.87
C ILE A 338 21.31 -6.70 -6.86
N ASP A 339 22.39 -7.39 -7.21
CA ASP A 339 22.30 -8.61 -8.03
C ASP A 339 22.59 -9.85 -7.17
N THR A 340 23.53 -9.73 -6.23
CA THR A 340 24.04 -10.83 -5.42
C THR A 340 23.87 -10.58 -3.91
N PRO A 341 24.02 -11.62 -3.06
CA PRO A 341 24.04 -11.45 -1.61
C PRO A 341 25.15 -10.51 -1.12
N ARG A 342 26.23 -10.34 -1.89
CA ARG A 342 27.36 -9.47 -1.54
C ARG A 342 26.96 -8.01 -1.66
N ASP A 343 26.14 -7.67 -2.65
CA ASP A 343 25.59 -6.33 -2.81
C ASP A 343 24.67 -5.96 -1.65
N VAL A 344 23.82 -6.89 -1.23
CA VAL A 344 22.99 -6.73 -0.02
C VAL A 344 23.87 -6.49 1.20
N GLN A 345 24.95 -7.26 1.36
CA GLN A 345 25.91 -7.08 2.47
C GLN A 345 26.55 -5.68 2.45
N VAL A 346 26.92 -5.17 1.26
CA VAL A 346 27.45 -3.80 1.10
C VAL A 346 26.45 -2.78 1.64
N LEU A 347 25.20 -2.82 1.17
CA LEU A 347 24.18 -1.84 1.54
C LEU A 347 23.76 -1.97 3.01
N ARG A 348 23.66 -3.20 3.53
CA ARG A 348 23.37 -3.49 4.95
C ARG A 348 24.47 -2.96 5.87
N SER A 349 25.75 -3.15 5.51
CA SER A 349 26.89 -2.62 6.29
C SER A 349 26.90 -1.10 6.41
N LYS A 350 26.15 -0.40 5.56
CA LYS A 350 26.00 1.07 5.56
C LYS A 350 24.67 1.55 6.12
N GLY A 351 23.83 0.65 6.61
CA GLY A 351 22.52 1.00 7.19
C GLY A 351 21.50 1.46 6.16
N ILE A 352 21.72 1.17 4.87
CA ILE A 352 20.72 1.44 3.81
C ILE A 352 19.66 0.33 3.82
N LEU A 353 20.07 -0.91 4.04
CA LEU A 353 19.14 -2.04 4.17
C LEU A 353 19.15 -2.60 5.60
N LEU A 354 17.97 -2.68 6.22
CA LEU A 354 17.75 -3.51 7.40
C LEU A 354 17.06 -4.81 6.97
N ASN A 355 17.86 -5.85 6.72
CA ASN A 355 17.36 -7.15 6.28
C ASN A 355 16.85 -7.99 7.47
N THR A 356 15.58 -8.37 7.44
CA THR A 356 14.92 -9.27 8.41
C THR A 356 14.18 -10.44 7.76
N LEU A 357 14.46 -10.75 6.47
CA LEU A 357 13.90 -11.90 5.75
C LEU A 357 14.47 -13.25 6.20
N GLY A 358 15.75 -13.26 6.60
CA GLY A 358 16.45 -14.47 7.01
C GLY A 358 17.89 -14.51 6.50
N SER A 359 18.10 -14.23 5.22
CA SER A 359 19.44 -14.18 4.62
C SER A 359 19.62 -13.08 3.58
N ASP A 360 20.87 -12.78 3.23
CA ASP A 360 21.20 -11.79 2.19
C ASP A 360 20.84 -12.33 0.79
N GLU A 361 20.81 -13.65 0.59
CA GLU A 361 20.30 -14.32 -0.62
C GLU A 361 18.82 -14.04 -0.85
N GLN A 362 17.98 -14.22 0.18
CA GLN A 362 16.55 -13.96 0.05
C GLN A 362 16.25 -12.49 -0.25
N ALA A 363 17.06 -11.57 0.29
CA ALA A 363 16.92 -10.14 0.00
C ALA A 363 17.33 -9.77 -1.43
N ALA A 364 18.38 -10.39 -1.97
CA ALA A 364 18.78 -10.19 -3.36
C ALA A 364 17.71 -10.75 -4.32
N GLU A 365 17.25 -11.97 -4.06
CA GLU A 365 16.20 -12.61 -4.84
C GLU A 365 14.89 -11.79 -4.84
N LEU A 366 14.53 -11.17 -3.70
CA LEU A 366 13.37 -10.29 -3.62
C LEU A 366 13.42 -9.14 -4.66
N PHE A 367 14.54 -8.40 -4.75
CA PHE A 367 14.62 -7.27 -5.69
C PHE A 367 14.65 -7.74 -7.15
N ASN A 368 15.46 -8.77 -7.44
CA ASN A 368 15.59 -9.37 -8.77
C ASN A 368 14.23 -9.86 -9.30
N GLN A 369 13.40 -10.46 -8.44
CA GLN A 369 12.06 -10.91 -8.82
C GLN A 369 11.10 -9.75 -9.06
N ILE A 370 11.06 -8.75 -8.16
CA ILE A 370 10.12 -7.63 -8.27
C ILE A 370 10.41 -6.80 -9.53
N ALA A 371 11.67 -6.47 -9.80
CA ALA A 371 12.05 -5.57 -10.88
C ALA A 371 12.05 -6.22 -12.28
N SER A 372 12.04 -7.55 -12.36
CA SER A 372 12.18 -8.34 -13.61
C SER A 372 11.29 -7.91 -14.78
N ARG A 373 10.13 -7.31 -14.51
CA ARG A 373 9.17 -6.85 -15.53
C ARG A 373 8.76 -5.39 -15.38
N LEU A 374 9.51 -4.62 -14.59
CA LEU A 374 9.21 -3.20 -14.34
C LEU A 374 9.95 -2.31 -15.32
N ILE A 375 9.26 -1.27 -15.78
CA ILE A 375 9.85 -0.22 -16.61
C ILE A 375 9.84 1.05 -15.74
N PRO A 376 11.01 1.53 -15.27
CA PRO A 376 11.09 2.74 -14.49
C PRO A 376 10.85 3.97 -15.37
N ASP A 377 10.57 5.12 -14.75
CA ASP A 377 10.62 6.40 -15.45
C ASP A 377 12.07 6.62 -15.94
N PRO A 378 12.29 6.82 -17.26
CA PRO A 378 13.63 7.05 -17.80
C PRO A 378 14.32 8.28 -17.23
N TYR A 379 13.57 9.27 -16.74
CA TYR A 379 14.09 10.50 -16.15
C TYR A 379 14.34 10.38 -14.64
N ALA A 380 13.80 9.34 -13.98
CA ALA A 380 14.04 9.13 -12.56
C ALA A 380 15.54 8.92 -12.27
N TYR A 381 16.04 9.74 -11.35
CA TYR A 381 17.44 9.78 -10.91
C TYR A 381 18.45 10.03 -12.05
N ILE A 382 18.05 10.69 -13.14
CA ILE A 382 18.90 10.88 -14.33
C ILE A 382 20.26 11.50 -13.99
N GLN A 383 20.31 12.49 -13.09
CA GLN A 383 21.55 13.14 -12.66
C GLN A 383 22.44 12.20 -11.83
N VAL A 384 21.84 11.33 -11.01
CA VAL A 384 22.54 10.32 -10.21
C VAL A 384 23.13 9.27 -11.14
N LYS A 385 22.32 8.69 -12.03
CA LYS A 385 22.74 7.69 -13.02
C LYS A 385 23.87 8.20 -13.90
N SER A 386 23.73 9.42 -14.44
CA SER A 386 24.77 10.09 -15.23
C SER A 386 26.07 10.31 -14.44
N SER A 387 25.94 10.66 -13.14
CA SER A 387 27.11 10.84 -12.28
C SER A 387 27.85 9.53 -12.00
N ILE A 388 27.14 8.42 -11.79
CA ILE A 388 27.70 7.07 -11.61
C ILE A 388 28.42 6.63 -12.89
N GLU A 389 27.76 6.71 -14.04
CA GLU A 389 28.33 6.37 -15.35
C GLU A 389 29.64 7.12 -15.61
N LYS A 390 29.68 8.42 -15.30
CA LYS A 390 30.89 9.23 -15.47
C LYS A 390 32.05 8.78 -14.58
N GLU A 391 31.78 8.24 -13.40
CA GLU A 391 32.84 7.72 -12.52
C GLU A 391 33.30 6.34 -12.95
N HIS A 392 32.38 5.48 -13.38
CA HIS A 392 32.69 4.16 -13.91
C HIS A 392 33.57 4.22 -15.16
N ARG A 393 33.31 5.16 -16.09
CA ARG A 393 34.17 5.36 -17.28
C ARG A 393 35.60 5.86 -16.97
N LYS A 394 35.90 6.29 -15.75
CA LYS A 394 37.21 6.83 -15.35
C LYS A 394 38.06 5.84 -14.55
N SER A 395 37.43 4.86 -13.93
CA SER A 395 38.09 3.74 -13.22
C SER A 395 38.51 2.67 -14.21
#